data_AF-A0A952S1K8-F1
#
_entry.id   AF-A0A952S1K8-F1
#
_cell.length_a   1.000
_cell.length_b   1.000
_cell.length_c   1.000
_cell.angle_alpha   90.00
_cell.angle_beta   90.00
_cell.angle_gamma   90.00
#
_symmetry.space_group_name_H-M   'P 1'
#
loop_
_entity.id
_entity.type
_entity.pdbx_description
1 polymer ?
#
loop_
_entity_poly.entity_id
_entity_poly.type
_entity_poly.pdbx_seq_one_letter_code
_entity_poly.pdbx_strand_id
1 'polypeptide(L)' 'MEPLKNSLIDLDKIRELCEEKGLSQAELGRRIGLTSRDLITKRLSNKYVITGDDLLKIAAVLDVPVEQLQIQ' A
#
# COMPACT_ATOMS: atom_id res chain seq x y z
N MET A 1 -17.45 7.14 -3.15
CA MET A 1 -16.37 6.51 -2.37
C MET A 1 -15.46 7.64 -1.91
N GLU A 2 -15.40 7.88 -0.61
CA GLU A 2 -14.53 8.93 -0.07
C GLU A 2 -13.07 8.46 -0.09
N PRO A 3 -12.11 9.32 -0.48
CA PRO A 3 -10.70 9.00 -0.39
C PRO A 3 -10.32 8.84 1.09
N LEU A 4 -9.78 7.67 1.47
CA LEU A 4 -9.10 7.53 2.76
C LEU A 4 -7.97 8.56 2.78
N LYS A 5 -8.06 9.53 3.69
CA LYS A 5 -6.99 10.52 3.87
C LYS A 5 -5.69 9.75 4.11
N ASN A 6 -4.66 10.05 3.33
CA ASN A 6 -3.31 9.46 3.42
C ASN A 6 -2.70 9.51 4.84
N SER A 7 -3.33 10.26 5.76
CA SER A 7 -2.98 10.42 7.17
C SER A 7 -3.29 9.20 8.06
N LEU A 8 -3.96 8.15 7.56
CA LEU A 8 -4.36 6.97 8.35
C LEU A 8 -3.66 5.68 7.93
N ILE A 9 -2.72 5.72 6.98
CA ILE A 9 -2.09 4.51 6.43
C ILE A 9 -0.63 4.48 6.85
N ASP A 10 -0.23 3.35 7.43
CA ASP A 10 1.13 3.13 7.88
C ASP A 10 1.99 2.60 6.72
N LEU A 11 2.60 3.55 6.00
CA LEU A 11 3.45 3.25 4.86
C LEU A 11 4.73 2.52 5.28
N ASP A 12 5.28 2.82 6.46
CA ASP A 12 6.45 2.11 6.98
C ASP A 12 6.09 0.65 7.26
N LYS A 13 4.93 0.39 7.85
CA LYS A 13 4.47 -0.97 8.08
C LYS A 13 4.29 -1.78 6.81
N ILE A 14 3.75 -1.16 5.75
CA ILE A 14 3.62 -1.79 4.43
C ILE A 14 5.01 -2.15 3.86
N ARG A 15 6.02 -1.30 4.07
CA ARG A 15 7.40 -1.55 3.62
C ARG A 15 8.02 -2.70 4.38
N GLU A 16 7.91 -2.70 5.70
CA GLU A 16 8.41 -3.80 6.55
C GLU A 16 7.79 -5.14 6.13
N LEU A 17 6.47 -5.20 5.98
CA LEU A 17 5.76 -6.41 5.56
C LEU A 17 6.18 -6.90 4.16
N CYS A 18 6.50 -5.97 3.26
CA CYS A 18 7.06 -6.34 1.96
C CYS A 18 8.43 -7.00 2.11
N GLU A 19 9.31 -6.43 2.93
CA GLU A 19 10.65 -6.97 3.19
C GLU A 19 10.58 -8.33 3.89
N GLU A 20 9.72 -8.48 4.90
CA GLU A 20 9.49 -9.76 5.60
C GLU A 20 9.00 -10.86 4.65
N LYS A 21 8.22 -10.51 3.64
CA LYS A 21 7.67 -11.46 2.64
C LYS A 21 8.56 -11.62 1.41
N GLY A 22 9.72 -10.99 1.36
CA GLY A 22 10.61 -11.00 0.19
C GLY A 22 9.96 -10.39 -1.06
N LEU A 23 8.96 -9.53 -0.88
CA LEU A 23 8.24 -8.84 -1.94
C LEU A 23 8.85 -7.45 -2.16
N SER A 24 9.17 -7.12 -3.41
CA SER A 24 9.54 -5.74 -3.74
C SER A 24 8.28 -4.86 -3.84
N GLN A 25 8.41 -3.58 -3.51
CA GLN A 25 7.31 -2.60 -3.70
C GLN A 25 6.85 -2.52 -5.16
N ALA A 26 7.77 -2.77 -6.11
CA ALA A 26 7.47 -2.84 -7.54
C ALA A 26 6.50 -4.01 -7.85
N GLU A 27 6.74 -5.16 -7.20
CA GLU A 27 5.92 -6.37 -7.35
C GLU A 27 4.57 -6.21 -6.65
N LEU A 28 4.54 -5.61 -5.46
CA LEU A 28 3.30 -5.26 -4.77
C LEU A 28 2.42 -4.40 -5.70
N GLY A 29 2.99 -3.36 -6.32
CA GLY A 29 2.29 -2.51 -7.27
C GLY A 29 1.71 -3.29 -8.44
N ARG A 30 2.50 -4.18 -9.07
CA ARG A 30 2.03 -5.03 -10.17
C ARG A 30 0.88 -5.92 -9.76
N ARG A 31 0.96 -6.55 -8.58
CA ARG A 31 -0.08 -7.46 -8.07
C ARG A 31 -1.40 -6.76 -7.79
N ILE A 32 -1.37 -5.51 -7.35
CA ILE A 32 -2.60 -4.72 -7.12
C ILE A 32 -3.12 -4.02 -8.39
N GLY A 33 -2.50 -4.29 -9.54
CA GLY A 33 -2.89 -3.72 -10.85
C GLY A 33 -2.43 -2.28 -11.06
N LEU A 34 -1.51 -1.79 -10.23
CA LEU A 34 -0.90 -0.48 -10.38
C LEU A 34 0.44 -0.63 -11.13
N THR A 35 0.59 0.07 -12.24
CA THR A 35 1.86 0.09 -12.98
C THR A 35 3.00 0.53 -12.06
N SER A 36 4.12 -0.21 -12.04
CA SER A 36 5.27 0.01 -11.14
C SER A 36 5.82 1.45 -11.12
N ARG A 37 5.53 2.23 -12.16
CA ARG A 37 5.92 3.65 -12.32
C ARG A 37 5.08 4.62 -11.47
N ASP A 38 3.83 4.27 -11.13
CA ASP A 38 2.98 5.10 -10.26
C ASP A 38 3.19 4.80 -8.76
N LEU A 39 3.53 3.56 -8.40
CA LEU A 39 3.71 3.20 -6.98
C LEU A 39 4.98 3.81 -6.38
N ILE A 40 6.13 3.57 -6.99
CA ILE A 40 7.44 3.92 -6.43
C ILE A 40 7.68 5.45 -6.48
N THR A 41 7.26 6.10 -7.56
CA THR A 41 7.56 7.52 -7.78
C THR A 41 6.48 8.46 -7.21
N LYS A 42 5.22 8.03 -7.04
CA LYS A 42 4.15 8.90 -6.50
C LYS A 42 3.73 8.60 -5.06
N ARG A 43 3.84 7.37 -4.55
CA ARG A 43 3.41 7.08 -3.16
C ARG A 43 4.40 7.53 -2.09
N LEU A 44 5.67 7.75 -2.45
CA LEU A 44 6.68 8.35 -1.55
C LEU A 44 6.64 9.88 -1.46
N SER A 45 5.78 10.56 -2.24
CA SER A 45 5.68 12.03 -2.24
C SER A 45 4.40 12.58 -1.62
N ASN A 46 3.63 11.79 -0.86
CA ASN A 46 2.36 12.24 -0.23
C ASN A 46 1.32 12.79 -1.25
N LYS A 47 1.46 12.43 -2.54
CA LYS A 47 0.71 13.02 -3.66
C LYS A 47 -0.42 12.14 -4.22
N TYR A 48 -0.60 10.92 -3.70
CA TYR A 48 -1.63 10.02 -4.17
C TYR A 48 -2.39 9.39 -3.02
N VAL A 49 -3.73 9.44 -3.10
CA VAL A 49 -4.63 8.84 -2.13
C VAL A 49 -4.66 7.34 -2.37
N ILE A 50 -4.32 6.55 -1.36
CA ILE A 50 -4.63 5.11 -1.35
C ILE A 50 -6.12 4.98 -1.05
N THR A 51 -6.88 4.41 -1.97
CA THR A 51 -8.30 4.17 -1.75
C THR A 51 -8.51 2.94 -0.85
N GLY A 52 -9.73 2.77 -0.32
CA GLY A 52 -10.05 1.57 0.47
C GLY A 52 -9.90 0.28 -0.34
N ASP A 53 -10.18 0.34 -1.64
CA ASP A 53 -9.99 -0.78 -2.57
C ASP A 53 -8.50 -1.13 -2.76
N ASP A 54 -7.64 -0.12 -2.91
CA ASP A 54 -6.18 -0.33 -2.96
C ASP A 54 -5.67 -0.97 -1.67
N LEU A 55 -6.17 -0.50 -0.52
CA LEU A 55 -5.75 -1.00 0.79
C LEU A 55 -6.16 -2.47 0.99
N LEU A 56 -7.38 -2.83 0.55
CA LEU A 56 -7.85 -4.22 0.53
C LEU A 56 -6.97 -5.12 -0.35
N LYS A 57 -6.59 -4.64 -1.54
CA LYS A 57 -5.69 -5.38 -2.44
C LYS A 57 -4.29 -5.55 -1.84
N ILE A 58 -3.77 -4.52 -1.18
CA ILE A 58 -2.46 -4.59 -0.51
C ILE A 58 -2.51 -5.58 0.64
N ALA A 59 -3.54 -5.49 1.49
CA ALA A 59 -3.80 -6.42 2.58
C ALA A 59 -3.90 -7.88 2.07
N ALA A 60 -4.59 -8.10 0.95
CA ALA A 60 -4.68 -9.43 0.34
C ALA A 60 -3.33 -9.94 -0.20
N VAL A 61 -2.51 -9.09 -0.84
CA VAL A 61 -1.17 -9.48 -1.32
C VAL A 61 -0.21 -9.75 -0.17
N LEU A 62 -0.31 -8.95 0.89
CA LEU A 62 0.49 -9.09 2.09
C LEU A 62 -0.08 -10.10 3.07
N ASP A 63 -1.23 -10.72 2.79
CA ASP A 63 -1.88 -11.70 3.67
C ASP A 63 -1.98 -11.21 5.13
N VAL A 64 -2.45 -9.98 5.32
CA VAL A 64 -2.64 -9.34 6.64
C VAL A 64 -3.97 -8.60 6.68
N PRO A 65 -4.58 -8.40 7.86
CA PRO A 65 -5.78 -7.58 7.96
C PRO A 65 -5.49 -6.11 7.66
N VAL A 66 -6.46 -5.42 7.06
CA VAL A 66 -6.38 -4.00 6.69
C VAL A 66 -6.04 -3.10 7.89
N GLU A 67 -6.55 -3.43 9.07
CA GLU A 67 -6.29 -2.70 10.33
C GLU A 67 -4.81 -2.65 10.67
N GLN A 68 -4.03 -3.66 10.27
CA GLN A 68 -2.59 -3.71 10.51
C GLN A 68 -1.81 -2.77 9.57
N LEU A 69 -2.45 -2.26 8.53
CA LEU A 69 -1.87 -1.31 7.57
C LEU A 69 -2.27 0.15 7.89
N GLN A 70 -3.02 0.36 8.97
CA GLN A 70 -3.50 1.68 9.38
C GLN A 70 -2.74 2.17 10.62
N ILE A 71 -2.55 3.49 10.69
CA ILE A 71 -1.99 4.15 11.87
C ILE A 71 -3.11 4.21 12.91
N GLN A 72 -2.88 3.63 14.09
CA GLN A 72 -3.83 3.67 15.23
C GLN A 72 -3.77 4.98 16.01
#